data_AF-A0A8X6U418-F1
#
_entry.id   AF-A0A8X6U418-F1
#
_cell.length_a   1.000
_cell.length_b   1.000
_cell.length_c   1.000
_cell.angle_alpha   90.00
_cell.angle_beta   90.00
_cell.angle_gamma   90.00
#
_symmetry.space_group_name_H-M   'P 1'
#
loop_
_entity.id
_entity.type
_entity.pdbx_description
1 polymer ?
#
loop_
_entity_poly.entity_id
_entity_poly.type
_entity_poly.pdbx_seq_one_letter_code
_entity_poly.pdbx_strand_id
1 'polypeptide(L)'
;MKAFRPSALLQFSLVNVKDKWRKWRQELENYLLAMEKDERADKIKIAILLNLLSSEGLEIFNTFKFESPESKANYSEVLQKFEDYCSPR
;
A
#
# COMPACT_ATOMS: atom_id res chain seq x y z
N MET A 1 -7.92 2.86 23.29
CA MET A 1 -8.41 3.22 21.95
C MET A 1 -8.02 2.10 21.01
N LYS A 2 -8.99 1.40 20.38
CA LYS A 2 -8.66 0.45 19.31
C LYS A 2 -8.02 1.27 18.19
N ALA A 3 -6.78 0.96 17.83
CA ALA A 3 -6.11 1.61 16.73
C ALA A 3 -7.02 1.46 15.49
N PHE A 4 -7.42 2.58 14.90
CA PHE A 4 -8.01 2.59 13.57
C PHE A 4 -6.93 1.98 12.68
N ARG A 5 -7.05 0.72 12.28
CA ARG A 5 -6.16 0.07 11.32
C ARG A 5 -7.07 -0.49 10.25
N PRO A 6 -6.69 -0.48 8.96
CA PRO A 6 -7.40 -1.22 7.93
C PRO A 6 -7.73 -2.61 8.45
N SER A 7 -9.01 -2.95 8.35
CA SER A 7 -9.61 -4.03 9.16
C SER A 7 -9.18 -5.42 8.70
N ALA A 8 -8.62 -5.52 7.50
CA ALA A 8 -8.16 -6.75 6.89
C ALA A 8 -6.66 -6.70 6.59
N LEU A 9 -5.92 -7.71 7.06
CA LEU A 9 -4.64 -8.06 6.47
C LEU A 9 -4.91 -8.44 5.02
N LEU A 10 -4.37 -7.66 4.09
CA LEU A 10 -4.41 -8.04 2.68
C LEU A 10 -3.47 -9.23 2.49
N GLN A 11 -4.01 -10.35 2.04
CA GLN A 11 -3.22 -11.51 1.62
C GLN A 11 -3.18 -11.53 0.10
N PHE A 12 -1.97 -11.50 -0.47
CA PHE A 12 -1.79 -11.35 -1.92
C PHE A 12 -2.01 -12.67 -2.68
N SER A 13 -2.09 -13.80 -1.98
CA SER A 13 -2.24 -15.15 -2.55
C SER A 13 -3.69 -15.60 -2.81
N LEU A 14 -4.69 -14.74 -2.59
CA LEU A 14 -6.11 -15.13 -2.68
C LEU A 14 -6.71 -14.93 -4.07
N VAL A 15 -7.69 -15.77 -4.43
CA VAL A 15 -8.58 -15.56 -5.58
C VAL A 15 -9.25 -14.17 -5.42
N ASN A 16 -9.24 -13.37 -6.49
CA ASN A 16 -9.72 -11.99 -6.55
C ASN A 16 -8.86 -10.97 -5.76
N VAL A 17 -7.53 -11.15 -5.73
CA VAL A 17 -6.59 -10.18 -5.13
C VAL A 17 -6.82 -8.74 -5.61
N LYS A 18 -7.21 -8.54 -6.89
CA LYS A 18 -7.59 -7.23 -7.43
C LYS A 18 -8.73 -6.54 -6.68
N ASP A 19 -9.85 -7.24 -6.48
CA ASP A 19 -11.01 -6.65 -5.78
C ASP A 19 -10.70 -6.39 -4.31
N LYS A 20 -9.90 -7.27 -3.70
CA LYS A 20 -9.42 -7.09 -2.32
C LYS A 20 -8.48 -5.90 -2.20
N TRP A 21 -7.56 -5.74 -3.13
CA TRP A 21 -6.66 -4.59 -3.21
C TRP A 21 -7.44 -3.28 -3.33
N ARG A 22 -8.43 -3.22 -4.24
CA ARG A 22 -9.29 -2.02 -4.39
C ARG A 22 -9.97 -1.62 -3.09
N LYS A 23 -10.58 -2.59 -2.39
CA LYS A 23 -11.23 -2.31 -1.09
C LYS A 23 -10.21 -1.89 -0.04
N TRP A 24 -9.09 -2.59 0.03
CA TRP A 24 -8.04 -2.32 1.01
C TRP A 24 -7.39 -0.94 0.81
N ARG A 25 -7.15 -0.54 -0.45
CA ARG A 25 -6.65 0.79 -0.81
C ARG A 25 -7.59 1.89 -0.32
N GLN A 26 -8.91 1.72 -0.50
CA GLN A 26 -9.89 2.66 0.03
C GLN A 26 -9.85 2.74 1.56
N GLU A 27 -9.67 1.60 2.26
CA GLU A 27 -9.47 1.59 3.71
C GLU A 27 -8.17 2.31 4.13
N LEU A 28 -7.09 2.17 3.36
CA LEU A 28 -5.83 2.89 3.60
C LEU A 28 -5.99 4.41 3.41
N GLU A 29 -6.66 4.85 2.35
CA GLU A 29 -6.90 6.27 2.07
C GLU A 29 -7.72 6.91 3.19
N ASN A 30 -8.80 6.25 3.63
CA ASN A 30 -9.59 6.67 4.79
C ASN A 30 -8.76 6.70 6.08
N TYR A 31 -7.87 5.72 6.28
CA TYR A 31 -6.95 5.68 7.42
C TYR A 31 -5.98 6.88 7.41
N LEU A 32 -5.38 7.18 6.26
CA LEU A 32 -4.47 8.32 6.14
C LEU A 32 -5.20 9.63 6.45
N LEU A 33 -6.42 9.81 5.91
CA LEU A 33 -7.22 11.00 6.16
C LEU A 33 -7.63 11.12 7.64
N ALA A 34 -8.19 10.07 8.23
CA ALA A 34 -8.64 10.07 9.62
C ALA A 34 -7.50 10.29 10.63
N MET A 35 -6.26 9.98 10.24
CA MET A 35 -5.06 10.17 11.06
C MET A 35 -4.27 11.44 10.72
N GLU A 36 -4.80 12.30 9.83
CA GLU A 36 -4.12 13.51 9.32
C GLU A 36 -2.70 13.19 8.78
N LYS A 37 -2.63 12.10 8.02
CA LYS A 37 -1.42 11.58 7.37
C LYS A 37 -1.45 11.68 5.85
N ASP A 38 -2.58 12.06 5.26
CA ASP A 38 -2.80 12.25 3.83
C ASP A 38 -1.86 13.32 3.23
N GLU A 39 -1.64 14.43 3.94
CA GLU A 39 -0.73 15.50 3.51
C GLU A 39 0.74 15.31 3.96
N ARG A 40 1.07 14.19 4.61
CA ARG A 40 2.45 13.95 5.06
C ARG A 40 3.37 13.58 3.90
N ALA A 41 4.67 13.75 4.13
CA ALA A 41 5.71 13.37 3.19
C ALA A 41 5.54 11.92 2.71
N ASP A 42 5.79 11.68 1.42
CA ASP A 42 5.61 10.38 0.78
C ASP A 42 6.34 9.24 1.50
N LYS A 43 7.57 9.47 1.98
CA LYS A 43 8.30 8.50 2.80
C LYS A 43 7.51 8.00 4.02
N ILE A 44 6.70 8.86 4.64
CA ILE A 44 5.86 8.50 5.80
C ILE A 44 4.68 7.65 5.31
N LYS A 45 4.01 8.06 4.23
CA LYS A 45 2.89 7.31 3.64
C LYS A 45 3.34 5.93 3.15
N ILE A 46 4.51 5.83 2.53
CA ILE A 46 5.14 4.57 2.13
C ILE A 46 5.46 3.70 3.35
N ALA A 47 6.03 4.26 4.42
CA ALA A 47 6.29 3.50 5.64
C ALA A 47 4.99 2.97 6.28
N ILE A 48 3.92 3.76 6.28
CA ILE A 48 2.58 3.33 6.72
C ILE A 48 2.05 2.20 5.86
N LEU A 49 2.10 2.36 4.52
CA LEU A 49 1.69 1.33 3.55
C LEU A 49 2.38 0.00 3.83
N LEU A 50 3.72 0.00 3.90
CA LEU A 50 4.51 -1.21 4.12
C LEU A 50 4.28 -1.81 5.52
N ASN A 51 4.04 -0.98 6.54
CA ASN A 51 3.71 -1.48 7.87
C ASN A 51 2.36 -2.22 7.88
N LEU A 52 1.37 -1.72 7.14
CA LEU A 52 0.03 -2.27 7.09
C LEU A 52 -0.08 -3.51 6.19
N LEU A 53 0.75 -3.58 5.14
CA LEU A 53 0.87 -4.77 4.28
C LEU A 53 1.76 -5.87 4.90
N SER A 54 2.34 -5.62 6.08
CA SER A 54 3.21 -6.55 6.81
C SER A 54 4.49 -6.96 6.03
N SER A 55 5.14 -8.05 6.45
CA SER A 55 6.35 -8.57 5.80
C SER A 55 6.11 -8.97 4.35
N GLU A 56 4.92 -9.51 4.03
CA GLU A 56 4.55 -9.90 2.66
C GLU A 56 4.59 -8.69 1.71
N GLY A 57 4.00 -7.56 2.11
CA GLY A 57 4.06 -6.32 1.32
C GLY A 57 5.47 -5.76 1.15
N LEU A 58 6.31 -5.89 2.18
CA LEU A 58 7.71 -5.46 2.11
C LEU A 58 8.52 -6.31 1.13
N GLU A 59 8.31 -7.63 1.13
CA GLU A 59 8.95 -8.55 0.18
C GLU A 59 8.54 -8.22 -1.26
N ILE A 60 7.24 -8.04 -1.50
CA ILE A 60 6.71 -7.62 -2.81
C ILE A 60 7.34 -6.29 -3.25
N PHE A 61 7.35 -5.29 -2.38
CA PHE A 61 7.95 -3.98 -2.65
C PHE A 61 9.42 -4.08 -3.06
N ASN A 62 10.19 -4.98 -2.44
CA ASN A 62 11.59 -5.19 -2.77
C ASN A 62 11.80 -5.85 -4.14
N THR A 63 10.78 -6.48 -4.72
CA THR A 63 10.83 -7.01 -6.09
C THR A 63 10.58 -5.95 -7.16
N PHE A 64 9.95 -4.83 -6.80
CA PHE A 64 9.59 -3.80 -7.77
C PHE A 64 10.80 -3.14 -8.42
N LYS A 65 10.72 -2.99 -9.74
CA LYS A 65 11.66 -2.21 -10.53
C LYS A 65 11.11 -0.80 -10.69
N PHE A 66 11.87 0.17 -10.18
CA PHE A 66 11.62 1.60 -10.30
C PHE A 66 12.60 2.18 -11.30
N GLU A 67 12.16 3.19 -12.05
CA GLU A 67 13.00 3.87 -13.05
C GLU A 67 14.11 4.69 -12.40
N SER A 68 13.83 5.27 -11.22
CA SER A 68 14.81 6.03 -10.45
C SER A 68 14.59 5.92 -8.94
N PRO A 69 15.56 6.36 -8.12
CA PRO A 69 15.39 6.48 -6.68
C PRO A 69 14.23 7.42 -6.28
N GLU A 70 13.97 8.47 -7.08
CA GLU A 70 12.83 9.38 -6.84
C GLU A 70 11.50 8.66 -7.02
N SER A 71 11.36 7.81 -8.05
CA SER A 71 10.14 7.01 -8.25
C SER A 71 9.89 6.07 -7.09
N LYS A 72 10.93 5.46 -6.52
CA LYS A 72 10.82 4.60 -5.33
C LYS A 72 10.39 5.37 -4.08
N ALA A 73 10.67 6.67 -4.02
CA ALA A 73 10.31 7.56 -2.91
C ALA A 73 8.98 8.29 -3.12
N ASN A 74 8.33 8.12 -4.28
CA ASN A 74 7.04 8.71 -4.60
C ASN A 74 5.90 7.77 -4.20
N TYR A 75 4.96 8.26 -3.39
CA TYR A 75 3.89 7.42 -2.86
C TYR A 75 2.94 6.92 -3.96
N SER A 76 2.65 7.75 -4.96
CA SER A 76 1.75 7.39 -6.07
C SER A 76 2.35 6.30 -6.94
N GLU A 77 3.64 6.40 -7.27
CA GLU A 77 4.37 5.40 -8.06
C GLU A 77 4.42 4.05 -7.34
N VAL A 78 4.73 4.06 -6.03
CA VAL A 78 4.74 2.85 -5.22
C VAL A 78 3.36 2.20 -5.17
N LEU A 79 2.31 3.00 -4.98
CA LEU A 79 0.93 2.50 -4.95
C LEU A 79 0.52 1.90 -6.30
N GLN A 80 0.93 2.51 -7.41
CA GLN A 80 0.68 1.99 -8.76
C GLN A 80 1.37 0.63 -8.98
N LYS A 81 2.62 0.46 -8.54
CA LYS A 81 3.30 -0.85 -8.63
C LYS A 81 2.57 -1.95 -7.89
N PHE A 82 1.99 -1.65 -6.73
CA PHE A 82 1.14 -2.61 -6.01
C PHE A 82 -0.18 -2.89 -6.73
N GLU A 83 -0.81 -1.88 -7.32
CA GLU A 83 -2.02 -2.05 -8.14
C GLU A 83 -1.75 -2.99 -9.32
N ASP A 84 -0.64 -2.77 -10.03
CA ASP A 84 -0.20 -3.61 -11.15
C ASP A 84 0.09 -5.04 -10.70
N TYR A 85 0.76 -5.21 -9.56
CA TYR A 85 1.03 -6.52 -8.97
C TYR A 85 -0.26 -7.28 -8.61
N CYS A 86 -1.27 -6.58 -8.08
CA CYS A 86 -2.56 -7.16 -7.73
C CYS A 86 -3.52 -7.33 -8.92
N SER A 87 -3.18 -6.80 -10.09
CA SER A 87 -3.96 -6.91 -11.32
C SER A 87 -3.13 -7.50 -12.46
N PRO A 88 -2.59 -8.73 -12.32
CA PRO A 88 -1.90 -9.36 -13.44
C PRO A 88 -2.89 -9.55 -14.60
N ARG A 89 -2.48 -9.09 -15.79
CA ARG A 89 -3.20 -9.30 -17.05
C ARG A 89 -3.29 -10.77 -17.41
#